data_AF-A0A654TPM9-F1
#
_entry.id   AF-A0A654TPM9-F1
#
_cell.length_a   1.000
_cell.length_b   1.000
_cell.length_c   1.000
_cell.angle_alpha   90.00
_cell.angle_beta   90.00
_cell.angle_gamma   90.00
#
_symmetry.space_group_name_H-M   'P 1'
#
loop_
_entity.id
_entity.type
_entity.pdbx_description
1 polymer ?
#
loop_
_entity_poly.entity_id
_entity_poly.type
_entity_poly.pdbx_seq_one_letter_code
_entity_poly.pdbx_strand_id
1 'polypeptide(L)'
;MPDVLKGMEVVVEFLTRPESPVALPVPAYMPFFDVLHVTGRQRVEVPMVQQDSGRYLLDLDALQAAFVRGAGSVIICNPNNPLGTAFTEAELRAIVDIAAPPRPATAPG
;
A
#
# COMPACT_ATOMS: atom_id res chain seq x y z
N MET A 1 18.85 15.02 -8.41
CA MET A 1 19.03 13.65 -7.90
C MET A 1 17.72 12.90 -8.11
N PRO A 2 17.61 11.92 -9.02
CA PRO A 2 16.43 11.08 -9.09
C PRO A 2 16.55 9.99 -8.00
N ASP A 3 16.40 10.40 -6.75
CA ASP A 3 16.33 9.47 -5.62
C ASP A 3 14.87 9.05 -5.44
N VAL A 4 14.60 7.76 -5.67
CA VAL A 4 13.26 7.17 -5.54
C VAL A 4 12.68 7.44 -4.14
N LEU A 5 13.52 7.41 -3.10
CA LEU A 5 13.06 7.65 -1.73
C LEU A 5 12.65 9.10 -1.54
N LYS A 6 13.42 10.05 -2.09
CA LYS A 6 13.05 11.46 -2.03
C LYS A 6 11.76 11.74 -2.81
N GLY A 7 11.57 11.09 -3.95
CA GLY A 7 10.31 11.13 -4.68
C GLY A 7 9.14 10.59 -3.85
N MET A 8 9.34 9.48 -3.14
CA MET A 8 8.32 8.90 -2.26
C MET A 8 7.96 9.80 -1.08
N GLU A 9 8.95 10.44 -0.44
CA GLU A 9 8.69 11.42 0.64
C GLU A 9 7.74 12.52 0.16
N VAL A 10 8.04 13.12 -1.01
CA VAL A 10 7.19 14.15 -1.62
C VAL A 10 5.80 13.61 -1.93
N VAL A 11 5.70 12.43 -2.54
CA VAL A 11 4.39 11.82 -2.85
C VAL A 11 3.56 11.59 -1.59
N VAL A 12 4.17 11.06 -0.53
CA VAL A 12 3.48 10.85 0.75
C VAL A 12 3.07 12.18 1.36
N GLU A 13 3.94 13.21 1.35
CA GLU A 13 3.63 14.53 1.87
C GLU A 13 2.44 15.21 1.18
N PHE A 14 2.40 15.15 -0.15
CA PHE A 14 1.43 15.90 -0.95
C PHE A 14 0.14 15.14 -1.25
N LEU A 15 0.18 13.81 -1.34
CA LEU A 15 -0.99 13.00 -1.72
C LEU A 15 -1.69 12.34 -0.52
N THR A 16 -1.13 12.44 0.68
CA THR A 16 -1.78 11.91 1.90
C THR A 16 -2.12 13.05 2.86
N ARG A 17 -3.20 12.88 3.63
CA ARG A 17 -3.53 13.82 4.70
C ARG A 17 -2.47 13.72 5.80
N PRO A 18 -2.14 14.83 6.49
CA PRO A 18 -1.33 14.77 7.71
C PRO A 18 -1.88 13.70 8.65
N GLU A 19 -0.99 12.94 9.28
CA GLU A 19 -1.29 11.87 10.24
C GLU A 19 -2.12 10.69 9.68
N SER A 20 -2.54 10.70 8.41
CA SER A 20 -3.28 9.56 7.85
C SER A 20 -2.40 8.31 7.79
N PRO A 21 -2.85 7.17 8.36
CA PRO A 21 -2.06 5.97 8.35
C PRO A 21 -1.83 5.43 6.94
N VAL A 22 -0.64 4.88 6.69
CA VAL A 22 -0.26 4.25 5.43
C VAL A 22 -0.22 2.74 5.62
N ALA A 23 -0.98 2.00 4.82
CA ALA A 23 -0.89 0.55 4.76
C ALA A 23 0.44 0.13 4.11
N LEU A 24 1.17 -0.77 4.78
CA LEU A 24 2.47 -1.24 4.32
C LEU A 24 2.51 -2.77 4.31
N PRO A 25 2.67 -3.41 3.13
CA PRO A 25 2.94 -4.83 3.01
C PRO A 25 4.17 -5.23 3.82
N VAL A 26 4.09 -6.29 4.65
CA VAL A 26 5.22 -6.81 5.42
C VAL A 26 5.48 -8.30 5.16
N PRO A 27 6.75 -8.74 5.06
CA PRO A 27 7.97 -7.93 5.12
C PRO A 27 8.12 -6.99 3.91
N ALA A 28 8.79 -5.85 4.14
CA ALA A 28 8.93 -4.77 3.16
C ALA A 28 10.40 -4.35 3.00
N TYR A 29 10.70 -3.62 1.93
CA TYR A 29 11.98 -2.94 1.76
C TYR A 29 12.18 -1.92 2.88
N MET A 30 13.26 -2.07 3.65
CA MET A 30 13.53 -1.31 4.89
C MET A 30 13.37 0.22 4.75
N PRO A 31 13.81 0.86 3.64
CA PRO A 31 13.63 2.30 3.48
C PRO A 31 12.17 2.81 3.48
N PHE A 32 11.17 1.95 3.25
CA PHE A 32 9.78 2.40 3.39
C PHE A 32 9.42 2.76 4.83
N PHE A 33 10.01 2.09 5.81
CA PHE A 33 9.82 2.43 7.22
C PHE A 33 10.40 3.82 7.53
N ASP A 34 11.57 4.14 6.95
CA ASP A 34 12.21 5.44 7.09
C ASP A 34 11.37 6.54 6.45
N VAL A 35 10.85 6.32 5.23
CA VAL A 35 9.96 7.28 4.54
C VAL A 35 8.74 7.61 5.41
N LEU A 36 8.09 6.61 6.01
CA LEU A 36 6.94 6.84 6.89
C LEU A 36 7.35 7.57 8.17
N HIS A 37 8.52 7.27 8.72
CA HIS A 37 9.03 7.95 9.91
C HIS A 37 9.32 9.43 9.64
N VAL A 38 10.08 9.76 8.58
CA VAL A 38 10.45 11.15 8.27
C VAL A 38 9.25 11.99 7.85
N THR A 39 8.25 11.37 7.22
CA THR A 39 7.00 12.04 6.89
C THR A 39 6.02 12.06 8.07
N GLY A 40 6.32 11.45 9.23
CA GLY A 40 5.42 11.45 10.38
C GLY A 40 4.10 10.69 10.14
N ARG A 41 4.12 9.66 9.30
CA ARG A 41 2.95 8.81 9.01
C ARG A 41 2.94 7.60 9.94
N GLN A 42 1.77 7.32 10.51
CA GLN A 42 1.54 6.03 11.15
C GLN A 42 1.51 4.92 10.09
N ARG A 43 1.96 3.71 10.44
CA ARG A 43 1.88 2.55 9.54
C ARG A 43 0.84 1.56 10.02
N VAL A 44 0.14 0.95 9.08
CA VAL A 44 -0.69 -0.24 9.31
C VAL A 44 -0.07 -1.37 8.52
N GLU A 45 0.51 -2.34 9.23
CA GLU A 45 1.17 -3.47 8.58
C GLU A 45 0.13 -4.43 8.00
N VAL A 46 0.32 -4.82 6.74
CA VAL A 46 -0.53 -5.77 6.01
C VAL A 46 0.32 -6.99 5.65
N PRO A 47 -0.01 -8.19 6.13
CA PRO A 47 0.83 -9.36 5.88
C PRO A 47 0.93 -9.75 4.40
N MET A 48 2.12 -10.18 4.00
CA MET A 48 2.34 -10.95 2.78
C MET A 48 2.24 -12.44 3.13
N VAL A 49 1.25 -13.14 2.59
CA VAL A 49 0.93 -14.53 2.90
C VAL A 49 1.50 -15.46 1.83
N GLN A 50 2.31 -16.42 2.25
CA GLN A 50 2.83 -17.45 1.36
C GLN A 50 1.70 -18.37 0.87
N GLN A 51 1.60 -18.53 -0.45
CA GLN A 51 0.64 -19.41 -1.10
C GLN A 51 1.25 -20.81 -1.29
N ASP A 52 0.42 -21.81 -1.61
CA ASP A 52 0.87 -23.18 -1.91
C ASP A 52 1.87 -23.24 -3.08
N SER A 53 1.80 -22.26 -3.99
CA SER A 53 2.75 -22.09 -5.10
C SER A 53 4.14 -21.60 -4.68
N GLY A 54 4.31 -21.20 -3.41
CA GLY A 54 5.54 -20.59 -2.87
C GLY A 54 5.64 -19.07 -3.09
N ARG A 55 4.76 -18.47 -3.91
CA ARG A 55 4.64 -17.00 -4.06
C ARG A 55 4.06 -16.38 -2.78
N TYR A 56 4.36 -15.10 -2.55
CA TYR A 56 3.78 -14.33 -1.46
C TYR A 56 2.79 -13.30 -2.00
N LEU A 57 1.55 -13.35 -1.55
CA LEU A 57 0.52 -12.39 -1.96
C LEU A 57 0.10 -11.52 -0.78
N LEU A 58 -0.33 -10.30 -1.07
CA LEU A 58 -0.85 -9.39 -0.04
C LEU A 58 -2.16 -9.94 0.51
N ASP A 59 -2.32 -9.94 1.82
CA ASP A 59 -3.60 -10.24 2.47
C ASP A 59 -4.61 -9.11 2.17
N LEU A 60 -5.52 -9.37 1.24
CA LEU A 60 -6.52 -8.40 0.79
C LEU A 60 -7.57 -8.11 1.87
N ASP A 61 -7.88 -9.07 2.74
CA ASP A 61 -8.83 -8.86 3.83
C ASP A 61 -8.19 -7.95 4.90
N ALA A 62 -6.91 -8.17 5.21
CA ALA A 62 -6.16 -7.29 6.10
C ALA A 62 -6.00 -5.87 5.51
N LEU A 63 -5.78 -5.77 4.19
CA LEU A 63 -5.75 -4.48 3.49
C LEU A 63 -7.10 -3.75 3.59
N GLN A 64 -8.20 -4.45 3.28
CA GLN A 64 -9.56 -3.91 3.38
C GLN A 64 -9.84 -3.43 4.82
N ALA A 65 -9.46 -4.22 5.81
CA ALA A 65 -9.62 -3.85 7.22
C ALA A 65 -8.76 -2.63 7.60
N ALA A 66 -7.57 -2.47 7.01
CA ALA A 66 -6.74 -1.28 7.21
C ALA A 66 -7.44 0.00 6.70
N PHE A 67 -8.00 -0.04 5.49
CA PHE A 67 -8.76 1.09 4.94
C PHE A 67 -10.05 1.38 5.73
N VAL A 68 -10.78 0.35 6.18
CA VAL A 68 -11.95 0.51 7.07
C VAL A 68 -11.58 1.19 8.39
N ARG A 69 -10.40 0.90 8.94
CA ARG A 69 -9.87 1.55 10.15
C ARG A 69 -9.28 2.93 9.90
N GLY A 70 -9.33 3.43 8.66
CA GLY A 70 -8.94 4.80 8.32
C GLY A 70 -7.55 4.95 7.70
N ALA A 71 -6.90 3.87 7.26
CA ALA A 71 -5.71 4.01 6.40
C ALA A 71 -6.07 4.84 5.16
N GLY A 72 -5.24 5.84 4.85
CA GLY A 72 -5.48 6.78 3.76
C GLY A 72 -4.84 6.37 2.43
N SER A 73 -3.84 5.49 2.47
CA SER A 73 -3.10 5.04 1.30
C SER A 73 -2.41 3.70 1.56
N VAL A 74 -1.87 3.09 0.51
CA VAL A 74 -1.02 1.89 0.57
C VAL A 74 0.25 2.12 -0.24
N ILE A 75 1.40 1.70 0.28
CA ILE A 75 2.65 1.64 -0.49
C ILE A 75 2.83 0.22 -1.01
N ILE A 76 3.08 0.06 -2.31
CA ILE A 76 3.38 -1.23 -2.93
C ILE A 76 4.74 -1.20 -3.61
N CYS A 77 5.40 -2.36 -3.63
CA CYS A 77 6.65 -2.58 -4.35
C CYS A 77 6.42 -3.74 -5.32
N ASN A 78 6.74 -3.55 -6.60
CA ASN A 78 6.53 -4.53 -7.64
C ASN A 78 7.73 -4.56 -8.61
N PRO A 79 8.52 -5.66 -8.67
CA PRO A 79 8.42 -6.85 -7.82
C PRO A 79 8.61 -6.53 -6.33
N ASN A 80 7.88 -7.21 -5.46
CA ASN A 80 8.00 -7.02 -4.02
C ASN A 80 9.43 -7.33 -3.56
N ASN A 81 10.02 -6.42 -2.80
CA ASN A 81 11.26 -6.65 -2.06
C ASN A 81 10.91 -6.78 -0.57
N PRO A 82 11.28 -7.87 0.13
CA PRO A 82 12.29 -8.89 -0.23
C PRO A 82 11.76 -10.18 -0.88
N LEU A 83 10.46 -10.32 -1.11
CA LEU A 83 9.86 -11.63 -1.43
C LEU A 83 9.93 -12.01 -2.92
N GLY A 84 10.38 -11.09 -3.78
CA GLY A 84 10.52 -11.29 -5.22
C GLY A 84 9.21 -11.43 -6.00
N THR A 85 8.05 -11.25 -5.35
CA THR A 85 6.76 -11.46 -6.02
C THR A 85 6.46 -10.31 -6.98
N ALA A 86 6.43 -10.61 -8.27
CA ALA A 86 5.81 -9.74 -9.26
C ALA A 86 4.28 -9.96 -9.24
N PHE A 87 3.52 -8.90 -8.97
CA PHE A 87 2.07 -8.96 -8.97
C PHE A 87 1.54 -9.00 -10.40
N THR A 88 0.52 -9.82 -10.63
CA THR A 88 -0.26 -9.83 -11.88
C THR A 88 -1.18 -8.61 -11.96
N GLU A 89 -1.69 -8.32 -13.16
CA GLU A 89 -2.67 -7.24 -13.33
C GLU A 89 -3.91 -7.44 -12.44
N ALA A 90 -4.42 -8.67 -12.33
CA ALA A 90 -5.59 -8.97 -11.51
C ALA A 90 -5.31 -8.73 -10.01
N GLU A 91 -4.12 -9.12 -9.54
CA GLU A 91 -3.69 -8.89 -8.15
C GLU A 91 -3.55 -7.38 -7.86
N LEU A 92 -2.95 -6.62 -8.77
CA LEU A 92 -2.85 -5.15 -8.62
C LEU A 92 -4.21 -4.47 -8.68
N ARG A 93 -5.11 -4.93 -9.55
CA ARG A 93 -6.46 -4.40 -9.67
C ARG A 93 -7.25 -4.58 -8.38
N ALA A 94 -7.15 -5.75 -7.75
CA ALA A 94 -7.79 -5.99 -6.45
C ALA A 94 -7.29 -5.03 -5.36
N ILE A 95 -5.98 -4.75 -5.32
CA ILE A 95 -5.39 -3.76 -4.39
C ILE A 95 -5.95 -2.36 -4.65
N VAL A 96 -6.01 -1.96 -5.92
CA VAL A 96 -6.53 -0.64 -6.32
C VAL A 96 -8.01 -0.51 -6.01
N ASP A 97 -8.81 -1.54 -6.26
CA ASP A 97 -10.25 -1.53 -5.99
C ASP A 97 -10.54 -1.35 -4.49
N ILE A 98 -9.71 -1.92 -3.61
CA ILE A 98 -9.79 -1.70 -2.15
C ILE A 98 -9.38 -0.27 -1.76
N ALA A 99 -8.34 0.27 -2.39
CA ALA A 99 -7.83 1.60 -2.09
C ALA A 99 -8.65 2.74 -2.72
N ALA A 100 -9.48 2.43 -3.72
CA ALA A 100 -10.29 3.42 -4.41
C ALA A 100 -11.38 3.97 -3.48
N PRO A 101 -11.67 5.28 -3.55
CA PRO A 101 -12.82 5.82 -2.86
C PRO A 101 -14.11 5.16 -3.38
N PRO A 102 -15.17 5.06 -2.56
CA PRO A 102 -16.47 4.59 -3.03
C PRO A 102 -16.87 5.38 -4.29
N ARG A 103 -17.14 4.68 -5.38
CA ARG A 103 -17.61 5.34 -6.60
C ARG A 103 -18.89 6.08 -6.25
N PRO A 104 -19.05 7.38 -6.60
CA PRO A 104 -20.31 8.06 -6.40
C PRO A 104 -21.41 7.22 -7.05
N ALA A 105 -22.51 7.02 -6.33
CA ALA A 105 -23.68 6.36 -6.90
C ALA A 105 -24.06 7.11 -8.17
N THR A 106 -24.05 6.42 -9.31
CA THR A 106 -24.60 6.97 -10.55
C THR A 106 -26.03 7.39 -10.25
N ALA A 107 -26.30 8.69 -10.25
CA ALA A 107 -27.66 9.19 -10.11
C ALA A 107 -28.51 8.54 -11.21
N PRO A 108 -29.70 8.00 -10.89
CA PRO A 108 -30.59 7.53 -11.93
C PRO A 108 -30.94 8.71 -12.84
N GLY A 109 -30.70 8.53 -14.14
CA GLY A 109 -31.06 9.48 -15.19
C GLY A 109 -32.54 9.46 -15.51
#